data_AF-A0A536YNY0-F1
#
_entry.id   AF-A0A536YNY0-F1
#
_cell.length_a   1.000
_cell.length_b   1.000
_cell.length_c   1.000
_cell.angle_alpha   90.00
_cell.angle_beta   90.00
_cell.angle_gamma   90.00
#
_symmetry.space_group_name_H-M   'P 1'
#
loop_
_entity.id
_entity.type
_entity.pdbx_description
1 polymer ?
#
loop_
_entity_poly.entity_id
_entity_poly.type
_entity_poly.pdbx_seq_one_letter_code
_entity_poly.pdbx_strand_id
1 'polypeptide(L)'
;MKMTTTYKITLAVLLGVVLCSCATAPRYESAAQSIVAYPQKAVLVQTPILRDDPVFSKLFAPDLPKDSPESRQAINDAIDHAEVRAFAEIQKAFETQTEIKVDNSEIVSRVINELQINNADTVITREIAEQLHAASDADILLRFRITDYGVTPKSWRNAVIIFEVTSTLGIAAIAYAYPATRPIAGIYLIEEGIEETIEAYAGFWALDEVSRPVRIEAELITLNTGTQAWKSSATGLSDVGLTRLVRKVSAAERAAQLNSAIQEAAEKIVSDLQKVLPQRTKAE
;
A
#
# COMPACT_ATOMS: atom_id res chain seq x y z
N MET A 1 -29.93 -14.83 19.33
CA MET A 1 -28.96 -15.18 18.27
C MET A 1 -28.62 -13.98 17.37
N LYS A 2 -28.37 -12.80 17.97
CA LYS A 2 -27.92 -11.57 17.27
C LYS A 2 -26.69 -10.92 17.94
N MET A 3 -26.42 -11.22 19.22
CA MET A 3 -25.26 -10.68 19.95
C MET A 3 -23.94 -11.42 19.65
N THR A 4 -23.99 -12.72 19.35
CA THR A 4 -22.79 -13.51 19.05
C THR A 4 -22.11 -13.09 17.75
N THR A 5 -22.89 -12.75 16.71
CA THR A 5 -22.37 -12.28 15.43
C THR A 5 -21.69 -10.90 15.56
N THR A 6 -22.26 -9.99 16.35
CA THR A 6 -21.68 -8.65 16.56
C THR A 6 -20.38 -8.69 17.36
N TYR A 7 -20.28 -9.56 18.38
CA TYR A 7 -19.04 -9.77 19.13
C TYR A 7 -17.93 -10.38 18.26
N LYS A 8 -18.27 -11.34 17.40
CA LYS A 8 -17.32 -11.96 16.46
C LYS A 8 -16.81 -10.99 15.39
N ILE A 9 -17.69 -10.15 14.82
CA ILE A 9 -17.28 -9.10 13.86
C ILE A 9 -16.35 -8.08 14.54
N THR A 10 -16.64 -7.72 15.79
CA THR A 10 -15.80 -6.79 16.57
C THR A 10 -14.43 -7.41 16.88
N LEU A 11 -14.39 -8.72 17.17
CA LEU A 11 -13.16 -9.48 17.39
C LEU A 11 -12.33 -9.63 16.10
N ALA A 12 -12.96 -9.87 14.96
CA ALA A 12 -12.28 -9.93 13.66
C ALA A 12 -11.72 -8.56 13.22
N VAL A 13 -12.43 -7.47 13.52
CA VAL A 13 -11.92 -6.10 13.33
C VAL A 13 -10.77 -5.80 14.30
N LEU A 14 -10.88 -6.23 15.57
CA LEU A 14 -9.79 -6.13 16.54
C LEU A 14 -8.58 -7.00 16.18
N LEU A 15 -8.78 -8.20 15.63
CA LEU A 15 -7.73 -9.05 15.09
C LEU A 15 -7.11 -8.42 13.85
N GLY A 16 -7.87 -7.78 12.97
CA GLY A 16 -7.34 -6.97 11.86
C GLY A 16 -6.46 -5.82 12.36
N VAL A 17 -6.85 -5.15 13.45
CA VAL A 17 -6.06 -4.07 14.08
C VAL A 17 -4.83 -4.62 14.85
N VAL A 18 -4.93 -5.78 15.48
CA VAL A 18 -3.79 -6.46 16.14
C VAL A 18 -2.82 -7.05 15.11
N LEU A 19 -3.32 -7.53 13.98
CA LEU A 19 -2.52 -7.98 12.83
C LEU A 19 -1.91 -6.81 12.06
N CYS A 20 -2.43 -5.59 12.14
CA CYS A 20 -1.69 -4.39 11.68
C CYS A 20 -0.35 -4.22 12.42
N SER A 21 -0.17 -4.81 13.62
CA SER A 21 1.09 -4.80 14.37
C SER A 21 2.02 -5.97 14.02
N CYS A 22 1.49 -7.09 13.52
CA CYS A 22 2.26 -8.31 13.21
C CYS A 22 2.50 -8.54 11.71
N ALA A 23 1.63 -8.04 10.84
CA ALA A 23 1.82 -7.97 9.39
C ALA A 23 2.61 -6.71 9.00
N THR A 24 3.69 -6.45 9.73
CA THR A 24 4.80 -5.72 9.13
C THR A 24 5.27 -6.62 7.99
N ALA A 25 5.04 -6.18 6.76
CA ALA A 25 5.68 -6.76 5.58
C ALA A 25 7.17 -7.00 5.92
N PRO A 26 7.82 -8.03 5.36
CA PRO A 26 9.24 -8.23 5.60
C PRO A 26 9.92 -6.88 5.40
N ARG A 27 10.52 -6.35 6.47
CA ARG A 27 11.45 -5.24 6.35
C ARG A 27 12.46 -5.77 5.36
N TYR A 28 12.38 -5.30 4.12
CA TYR A 28 13.47 -5.51 3.19
C TYR A 28 14.66 -4.87 3.87
N GLU A 29 15.57 -5.72 4.35
CA GLU A 29 16.78 -5.29 5.01
C GLU A 29 17.45 -4.27 4.09
N SER A 30 17.64 -3.08 4.65
CA SER A 30 18.34 -1.99 4.01
C SER A 30 19.72 -2.48 3.62
N ALA A 31 20.02 -2.53 2.33
CA ALA A 31 21.39 -2.40 1.88
C ALA A 31 21.81 -0.95 2.19
N ALA A 32 22.27 -0.73 3.43
CA ALA A 32 22.78 0.54 3.88
C ALA A 32 24.13 0.82 3.20
N GLN A 33 24.10 1.37 1.99
CA GLN A 33 25.19 2.23 1.55
C GLN A 33 24.85 3.65 1.99
N SER A 34 25.66 4.15 2.92
CA SER A 34 25.59 5.52 3.41
C SER A 34 25.62 6.48 2.23
N ILE A 35 24.53 7.20 2.00
CA ILE A 35 24.61 8.46 1.28
C ILE A 35 25.58 9.32 2.09
N VAL A 36 26.75 9.64 1.53
CA VAL A 36 27.86 10.27 2.26
C VAL A 36 27.50 11.71 2.70
N ALA A 37 26.49 12.32 2.07
CA ALA A 37 26.00 13.66 2.38
C ALA A 37 24.46 13.73 2.37
N TYR A 38 23.88 14.68 3.10
CA TYR A 38 22.43 14.92 3.08
C TYR A 38 21.98 15.41 1.69
N PRO A 39 21.05 14.71 1.01
CA PRO A 39 20.56 15.15 -0.30
C PRO A 39 19.88 16.52 -0.17
N GLN A 40 20.17 17.43 -1.09
CA GLN A 40 19.56 18.76 -1.12
C GLN A 40 18.42 18.84 -2.14
N LYS A 41 18.48 18.00 -3.19
CA LYS A 41 17.56 18.04 -4.30
C LYS A 41 17.13 16.63 -4.71
N ALA A 42 15.84 16.47 -5.00
CA ALA A 42 15.23 15.21 -5.40
C ALA A 42 14.43 15.36 -6.69
N VAL A 43 14.33 14.28 -7.45
CA VAL A 43 13.28 14.10 -8.45
C VAL A 43 12.23 13.16 -7.87
N LEU A 44 10.96 13.53 -7.99
CA LEU A 44 9.84 12.71 -7.59
C LEU A 44 9.17 12.13 -8.85
N VAL A 45 8.99 10.81 -8.89
CA VAL A 45 8.31 10.14 -10.01
C VAL A 45 7.23 9.22 -9.49
N GLN A 46 6.01 9.42 -9.99
CA GLN A 46 4.95 8.45 -9.85
C GLN A 46 4.93 7.53 -11.07
N THR A 47 4.79 6.23 -10.84
CA THR A 47 4.42 5.27 -11.90
C THR A 47 2.93 4.97 -11.83
N PRO A 48 2.30 4.53 -12.93
CA PRO A 48 0.88 4.22 -12.95
C PRO A 48 0.45 3.28 -11.82
N ILE A 49 -0.77 3.52 -11.32
CA ILE A 49 -1.42 2.68 -10.32
C ILE A 49 -1.52 1.23 -10.80
N LEU A 50 -1.32 0.28 -9.89
CA LEU A 50 -1.56 -1.12 -10.20
C LEU A 50 -3.07 -1.37 -10.33
N ARG A 51 -3.53 -1.47 -11.58
CA ARG A 51 -4.95 -1.59 -11.91
C ARG A 51 -5.47 -2.99 -11.61
N ASP A 52 -6.53 -3.07 -10.79
CA ASP A 52 -7.29 -4.29 -10.50
C ASP A 52 -8.74 -4.11 -11.00
N ASP A 53 -8.95 -4.35 -12.30
CA ASP A 53 -10.22 -4.04 -12.99
C ASP A 53 -11.48 -4.50 -12.24
N PRO A 54 -11.57 -5.74 -11.73
CA PRO A 54 -12.71 -6.17 -10.93
C PRO A 54 -12.99 -5.29 -9.71
N VAL A 55 -11.93 -4.88 -8.99
CA VAL A 55 -12.04 -3.99 -7.83
C VAL A 55 -12.47 -2.60 -8.26
N PHE A 56 -11.84 -2.02 -9.27
CA PHE A 56 -12.17 -0.68 -9.76
C PHE A 56 -13.61 -0.60 -10.29
N SER A 57 -14.06 -1.60 -11.04
CA SER A 57 -15.47 -1.67 -11.47
C SER A 57 -16.42 -1.70 -10.27
N LYS A 58 -16.13 -2.52 -9.24
CA LYS A 58 -16.96 -2.60 -8.04
C LYS A 58 -17.00 -1.30 -7.24
N LEU A 59 -15.89 -0.55 -7.21
CA LEU A 59 -15.79 0.68 -6.40
C LEU A 59 -16.38 1.90 -7.12
N PHE A 60 -16.13 2.05 -8.41
CA PHE A 60 -16.38 3.30 -9.14
C PHE A 60 -17.46 3.17 -10.22
N ALA A 61 -17.80 1.95 -10.64
CA ALA A 61 -18.81 1.69 -11.65
C ALA A 61 -19.75 0.51 -11.29
N PRO A 62 -20.22 0.37 -10.02
CA PRO A 62 -20.93 -0.82 -9.56
C PRO A 62 -22.26 -1.07 -10.29
N ASP A 63 -22.91 0.01 -10.72
CA ASP A 63 -24.24 -0.02 -11.35
C ASP A 63 -24.17 0.11 -12.89
N LEU A 64 -22.96 0.17 -13.45
CA LEU A 64 -22.74 0.31 -14.89
C LEU A 64 -22.47 -1.05 -15.53
N PRO A 65 -22.87 -1.26 -16.80
CA PRO A 65 -22.51 -2.45 -17.53
C PRO A 65 -20.99 -2.61 -17.57
N LYS A 66 -20.51 -3.82 -17.33
CA LYS A 66 -19.09 -4.13 -17.38
C LYS A 66 -18.51 -3.70 -18.73
N ASP A 67 -17.37 -3.05 -18.70
CA ASP A 67 -16.63 -2.59 -19.88
C ASP A 67 -17.37 -1.58 -20.77
N SER A 68 -18.46 -0.97 -20.29
CA SER A 68 -19.12 0.12 -21.00
C SER A 68 -18.21 1.35 -21.07
N PRO A 69 -18.37 2.23 -22.08
CA PRO A 69 -17.62 3.48 -22.15
C PRO A 69 -17.72 4.32 -20.87
N GLU A 70 -18.90 4.37 -20.26
CA GLU A 70 -19.17 5.10 -19.03
C GLU A 70 -18.47 4.47 -17.83
N SER A 71 -18.45 3.13 -17.74
CA SER A 71 -17.73 2.40 -16.69
C SER A 71 -16.22 2.66 -16.79
N ARG A 72 -15.67 2.60 -18.01
CA ARG A 72 -14.24 2.88 -18.26
C ARG A 72 -13.89 4.32 -17.92
N GLN A 73 -14.73 5.28 -18.29
CA GLN A 73 -14.52 6.68 -17.97
C GLN A 73 -14.50 6.91 -16.46
N ALA A 74 -15.50 6.39 -15.73
CA ALA A 74 -15.56 6.53 -14.28
C ALA A 74 -14.34 5.91 -13.57
N ILE A 75 -13.84 4.78 -14.07
CA ILE A 75 -12.62 4.16 -13.54
C ILE A 75 -11.39 5.01 -13.84
N ASN A 76 -11.24 5.51 -15.07
CA ASN A 76 -10.11 6.34 -15.45
C ASN A 76 -10.10 7.67 -14.67
N ASP A 77 -11.24 8.33 -14.52
CA ASP A 77 -11.38 9.56 -13.72
C ASP A 77 -10.95 9.33 -12.25
N ALA A 78 -11.33 8.17 -11.69
CA ALA A 78 -10.94 7.80 -10.33
C ALA A 78 -9.44 7.51 -10.20
N ILE A 79 -8.83 6.87 -11.21
CA ILE A 79 -7.40 6.62 -11.29
C ILE A 79 -6.63 7.94 -11.38
N ASP A 80 -6.99 8.80 -12.34
CA ASP A 80 -6.35 10.09 -12.55
C ASP A 80 -6.40 10.96 -11.29
N HIS A 81 -7.57 10.99 -10.61
CA HIS A 81 -7.71 11.70 -9.34
C HIS A 81 -6.81 11.11 -8.24
N ALA A 82 -6.77 9.78 -8.09
CA ALA A 82 -5.94 9.12 -7.09
C ALA A 82 -4.45 9.40 -7.31
N GLU A 83 -4.02 9.36 -8.57
CA GLU A 83 -2.66 9.60 -9.01
C GLU A 83 -2.22 11.05 -8.79
N VAL A 84 -3.02 12.03 -9.22
CA VAL A 84 -2.75 13.45 -8.96
C VAL A 84 -2.67 13.73 -7.46
N ARG A 85 -3.58 13.13 -6.68
CA ARG A 85 -3.63 13.30 -5.24
C ARG A 85 -2.42 12.69 -4.54
N ALA A 86 -2.02 11.48 -4.91
CA ALA A 86 -0.87 10.80 -4.30
C ALA A 86 0.44 11.54 -4.57
N PHE A 87 0.66 12.02 -5.79
CA PHE A 87 1.80 12.87 -6.10
C PHE A 87 1.83 14.13 -5.23
N ALA A 88 0.71 14.85 -5.15
CA ALA A 88 0.62 16.07 -4.35
C ALA A 88 0.90 15.82 -2.85
N GLU A 89 0.34 14.75 -2.28
CA GLU A 89 0.54 14.44 -0.85
C GLU A 89 1.95 13.92 -0.55
N ILE A 90 2.54 13.10 -1.42
CA ILE A 90 3.95 12.69 -1.25
C ILE A 90 4.87 13.89 -1.40
N GLN A 91 4.70 14.72 -2.43
CA GLN A 91 5.54 15.90 -2.62
C GLN A 91 5.48 16.81 -1.39
N LYS A 92 4.25 17.12 -0.93
CA LYS A 92 4.03 17.96 0.26
C LYS A 92 4.67 17.35 1.50
N ALA A 93 4.45 16.07 1.78
CA ALA A 93 5.03 15.38 2.92
C ALA A 93 6.56 15.37 2.82
N PHE A 94 7.11 15.07 1.64
CA PHE A 94 8.54 15.01 1.38
C PHE A 94 9.22 16.34 1.63
N GLU A 95 8.75 17.42 0.99
CA GLU A 95 9.32 18.76 1.16
C GLU A 95 9.20 19.25 2.62
N THR A 96 8.07 18.99 3.28
CA THR A 96 7.81 19.45 4.66
C THR A 96 8.63 18.69 5.70
N GLN A 97 8.76 17.37 5.56
CA GLN A 97 9.39 16.51 6.57
C GLN A 97 10.90 16.35 6.36
N THR A 98 11.38 16.44 5.11
CA THR A 98 12.80 16.23 4.78
C THR A 98 13.54 17.52 4.45
N GLU A 99 12.85 18.63 4.18
CA GLU A 99 13.45 19.89 3.69
C GLU A 99 14.23 19.73 2.36
N ILE A 100 14.09 18.59 1.67
CA ILE A 100 14.69 18.32 0.36
C ILE A 100 13.77 18.93 -0.69
N LYS A 101 14.35 19.71 -1.62
CA LYS A 101 13.58 20.36 -2.69
C LYS A 101 13.32 19.38 -3.83
N VAL A 102 12.08 19.36 -4.33
CA VAL A 102 11.71 18.56 -5.50
C VAL A 102 11.91 19.38 -6.78
N ASP A 103 12.57 18.81 -7.78
CA ASP A 103 12.67 19.38 -9.12
C ASP A 103 11.58 18.81 -10.03
N ASN A 104 10.63 19.67 -10.39
CA ASN A 104 9.53 19.38 -11.30
C ASN A 104 9.63 20.18 -12.60
N SER A 105 10.84 20.59 -13.01
CA SER A 105 11.02 21.36 -14.25
C SER A 105 10.60 20.57 -15.49
N GLU A 106 10.23 21.29 -16.56
CA GLU A 106 9.83 20.69 -17.83
C GLU A 106 10.92 19.81 -18.45
N ILE A 107 12.19 20.17 -18.23
CA ILE A 107 13.35 19.40 -18.69
C ILE A 107 13.38 18.04 -18.00
N VAL A 108 13.23 18.02 -16.68
CA VAL A 108 13.18 16.78 -15.89
C VAL A 108 11.99 15.92 -16.30
N SER A 109 10.82 16.52 -16.49
CA SER A 109 9.61 15.83 -16.96
C SER A 109 9.82 15.19 -18.34
N ARG A 110 10.51 15.87 -19.25
CA ARG A 110 10.85 15.31 -20.57
C ARG A 110 11.78 14.11 -20.44
N VAL A 111 12.85 14.23 -19.66
CA VAL A 111 13.82 13.14 -19.45
C VAL A 111 13.17 11.92 -18.78
N ILE A 112 12.29 12.12 -17.80
CA ILE A 112 11.50 11.04 -17.17
C ILE A 112 10.72 10.26 -18.24
N ASN A 113 10.07 10.97 -19.17
CA ASN A 113 9.28 10.36 -20.23
C ASN A 113 10.16 9.69 -21.30
N GLU A 114 11.25 10.34 -21.74
CA GLU A 114 12.18 9.79 -22.73
C GLU A 114 12.85 8.50 -22.24
N LEU A 115 13.24 8.48 -20.96
CA LEU A 115 13.87 7.32 -20.31
C LEU A 115 12.85 6.33 -19.72
N GLN A 116 11.55 6.60 -19.85
CA GLN A 116 10.47 5.76 -19.34
C GLN A 116 10.59 5.47 -17.83
N ILE A 117 11.11 6.42 -17.04
CA ILE A 117 11.33 6.27 -15.59
C ILE A 117 9.98 6.11 -14.85
N ASN A 118 8.92 6.70 -15.41
CA ASN A 118 7.54 6.57 -14.95
C ASN A 118 6.91 5.20 -15.25
N ASN A 119 7.56 4.31 -15.99
CA ASN A 119 7.11 2.94 -16.13
C ASN A 119 7.64 2.09 -14.95
N ALA A 120 6.74 1.39 -14.26
CA ALA A 120 7.05 0.56 -13.10
C ALA A 120 8.04 -0.57 -13.41
N ASP A 121 8.06 -1.06 -14.65
CA ASP A 121 8.93 -2.16 -15.08
C ASP A 121 10.32 -1.67 -15.51
N THR A 122 10.52 -0.36 -15.66
CA THR A 122 11.83 0.20 -15.99
C THR A 122 12.77 0.02 -14.81
N VAL A 123 13.85 -0.74 -15.02
CA VAL A 123 14.96 -0.82 -14.07
C VAL A 123 15.79 0.45 -14.18
N ILE A 124 15.96 1.17 -13.07
CA ILE A 124 16.79 2.37 -13.05
C ILE A 124 18.26 1.96 -13.01
N THR A 125 18.89 1.89 -14.18
CA THR A 125 20.32 1.62 -14.30
C THR A 125 21.13 2.85 -13.94
N ARG A 126 22.44 2.66 -13.77
CA ARG A 126 23.39 3.76 -13.54
C ARG A 126 23.34 4.80 -14.67
N GLU A 127 23.22 4.39 -15.92
CA GLU A 127 23.18 5.28 -17.08
C GLU A 127 21.90 6.13 -17.11
N ILE A 128 20.76 5.57 -16.69
CA ILE A 128 19.50 6.32 -16.55
C ILE A 128 19.62 7.32 -15.40
N ALA A 129 20.19 6.89 -14.27
CA ALA A 129 20.40 7.72 -13.10
C ALA A 129 21.34 8.90 -13.39
N GLU A 130 22.46 8.67 -14.08
CA GLU A 130 23.42 9.70 -14.49
C GLU A 130 22.79 10.70 -15.49
N GLN A 131 21.97 10.25 -16.44
CA GLN A 131 21.24 11.14 -17.35
C GLN A 131 20.23 12.01 -16.61
N LEU A 132 19.49 11.43 -15.66
CA LEU A 132 18.56 12.19 -14.84
C LEU A 132 19.30 13.17 -13.92
N HIS A 133 20.45 12.77 -13.35
CA HIS A 133 21.32 13.66 -12.57
C HIS A 133 21.80 14.83 -13.41
N ALA A 134 22.30 14.59 -14.63
CA ALA A 134 22.79 15.64 -15.51
C ALA A 134 21.70 16.65 -15.91
N ALA A 135 20.45 16.20 -16.02
CA ALA A 135 19.31 17.06 -16.38
C ALA A 135 18.71 17.82 -15.19
N SER A 136 18.77 17.25 -13.99
CA SER A 136 18.08 17.76 -12.79
C SER A 136 19.00 18.34 -11.73
N ASP A 137 20.30 18.00 -11.73
CA ASP A 137 21.22 18.23 -10.61
C ASP A 137 20.70 17.64 -9.27
N ALA A 138 19.78 16.67 -9.33
CA ALA A 138 19.23 16.04 -8.14
C ALA A 138 20.14 14.93 -7.60
N ASP A 139 20.20 14.79 -6.29
CA ASP A 139 20.99 13.75 -5.61
C ASP A 139 20.29 12.39 -5.64
N ILE A 140 18.96 12.41 -5.61
CA ILE A 140 18.11 11.25 -5.41
C ILE A 140 16.86 11.29 -6.30
N LEU A 141 16.37 10.11 -6.63
CA LEU A 141 15.07 9.86 -7.23
C LEU A 141 14.21 9.11 -6.22
N LEU A 142 13.05 9.66 -5.87
CA LEU A 142 11.99 8.94 -5.17
C LEU A 142 10.96 8.48 -6.20
N ARG A 143 10.90 7.18 -6.46
CA ARG A 143 9.90 6.58 -7.35
C ARG A 143 8.85 5.86 -6.53
N PHE A 144 7.56 6.06 -6.83
CA PHE A 144 6.48 5.45 -6.06
C PHE A 144 5.26 5.12 -6.91
N ARG A 145 4.36 4.30 -6.36
CA ARG A 145 3.08 3.95 -6.98
C ARG A 145 2.05 3.49 -5.96
N ILE A 146 0.77 3.67 -6.29
CA ILE A 146 -0.32 3.02 -5.56
C ILE A 146 -0.41 1.56 -6.04
N THR A 147 -0.47 0.61 -5.10
CA THR A 147 -0.57 -0.84 -5.39
C THR A 147 -1.90 -1.45 -5.01
N ASP A 148 -2.57 -0.91 -3.99
CA ASP A 148 -3.92 -1.29 -3.59
C ASP A 148 -4.71 0.00 -3.30
N TYR A 149 -5.93 0.10 -3.82
CA TYR A 149 -6.74 1.32 -3.74
C TYR A 149 -8.18 1.02 -3.34
N GLY A 150 -8.56 1.47 -2.14
CA GLY A 150 -9.88 1.26 -1.56
C GLY A 150 -10.15 -0.16 -1.07
N VAL A 151 -9.11 -1.01 -1.01
CA VAL A 151 -9.20 -2.42 -0.64
C VAL A 151 -8.01 -2.85 0.22
N THR A 152 -8.26 -3.83 1.07
CA THR A 152 -7.27 -4.48 1.93
C THR A 152 -6.13 -5.01 1.07
N PRO A 153 -4.87 -4.62 1.36
CA PRO A 153 -3.72 -5.02 0.57
C PRO A 153 -3.61 -6.52 0.33
N LYS A 154 -3.23 -6.92 -0.89
CA LYS A 154 -3.01 -8.34 -1.23
C LYS A 154 -2.01 -9.01 -0.27
N SER A 155 -0.98 -8.29 0.14
CA SER A 155 0.02 -8.80 1.11
C SER A 155 -0.60 -9.12 2.48
N TRP A 156 -1.55 -8.30 2.95
CA TRP A 156 -2.26 -8.55 4.20
C TRP A 156 -3.21 -9.73 4.08
N ARG A 157 -3.96 -9.80 2.97
CA ARG A 157 -4.85 -10.95 2.69
C ARG A 157 -4.06 -12.26 2.68
N ASN A 158 -2.93 -12.28 1.97
CA ASN A 158 -2.06 -13.45 1.91
C ASN A 158 -1.49 -13.81 3.28
N ALA A 159 -1.05 -12.83 4.08
CA ALA A 159 -0.51 -13.08 5.42
C ALA A 159 -1.55 -13.72 6.35
N VAL A 160 -2.78 -13.21 6.36
CA VAL A 160 -3.90 -13.80 7.12
C VAL A 160 -4.16 -15.22 6.63
N ILE A 161 -4.34 -15.43 5.32
CA ILE A 161 -4.60 -16.76 4.76
C ILE A 161 -3.48 -17.76 5.14
N ILE A 162 -2.21 -17.35 5.05
CA ILE A 162 -1.08 -18.21 5.42
C ILE A 162 -1.12 -18.55 6.92
N PHE A 163 -1.41 -17.56 7.77
CA PHE A 163 -1.54 -17.76 9.20
C PHE A 163 -2.62 -18.80 9.52
N GLU A 164 -3.85 -18.58 9.04
CA GLU A 164 -5.01 -19.46 9.30
C GLU A 164 -4.73 -20.90 8.81
N VAL A 165 -4.23 -21.03 7.57
CA VAL A 165 -3.86 -22.36 7.02
C VAL A 165 -2.79 -23.04 7.87
N THR A 166 -1.79 -22.30 8.34
CA THR A 166 -0.68 -22.86 9.13
C THR A 166 -1.13 -23.25 10.54
N SER A 167 -1.95 -22.43 11.21
CA SER A 167 -2.51 -22.74 12.53
C SER A 167 -3.42 -23.96 12.47
N THR A 168 -4.34 -24.00 11.50
CA THR A 168 -5.30 -25.10 11.33
C THR A 168 -4.59 -26.42 11.01
N LEU A 169 -3.58 -26.41 10.13
CA LEU A 169 -2.76 -27.60 9.88
C LEU A 169 -1.94 -28.04 11.10
N GLY A 170 -1.39 -27.09 11.86
CA GLY A 170 -0.64 -27.38 13.08
C GLY A 170 -1.49 -28.05 14.16
N ILE A 171 -2.70 -27.52 14.41
CA ILE A 171 -3.64 -28.08 15.38
C ILE A 171 -4.10 -29.46 14.91
N ALA A 172 -4.42 -29.63 13.63
CA ALA A 172 -4.79 -30.93 13.08
C ALA A 172 -3.66 -31.96 13.15
N ALA A 173 -2.41 -31.57 12.93
CA ALA A 173 -1.25 -32.45 13.07
C ALA A 173 -1.09 -32.94 14.52
N ILE A 174 -1.25 -32.04 15.49
CA ILE A 174 -1.26 -32.40 16.92
C ILE A 174 -2.41 -33.37 17.22
N ALA A 175 -3.62 -33.09 16.72
CA ALA A 175 -4.77 -33.97 16.90
C ALA A 175 -4.60 -35.33 16.19
N TYR A 176 -3.91 -35.38 15.05
CA TYR A 176 -3.64 -36.62 14.32
C TYR A 176 -2.59 -37.50 15.00
N ALA A 177 -1.64 -36.91 15.72
CA ALA A 177 -0.60 -37.62 16.45
C ALA A 177 -1.19 -38.58 17.50
N TYR A 178 -2.35 -38.27 18.08
CA TYR A 178 -3.03 -39.12 19.04
C TYR A 178 -4.09 -40.01 18.36
N PRO A 179 -3.99 -41.36 18.47
CA PRO A 179 -4.92 -42.28 17.79
C PRO A 179 -6.41 -42.04 18.08
N ALA A 180 -6.75 -41.57 19.28
CA ALA A 180 -8.12 -41.32 19.71
C ALA A 180 -8.78 -40.11 19.02
N THR A 181 -7.99 -39.15 18.52
CA THR A 181 -8.47 -37.89 17.94
C THR A 181 -8.29 -37.83 16.42
N ARG A 182 -7.70 -38.83 15.78
CA ARG A 182 -7.52 -38.91 14.32
C ARG A 182 -8.80 -38.70 13.50
N PRO A 183 -9.96 -39.29 13.85
CA PRO A 183 -11.19 -39.06 13.10
C PRO A 183 -11.69 -37.62 13.22
N ILE A 184 -11.44 -36.99 14.38
CA ILE A 184 -11.85 -35.62 14.68
C ILE A 184 -10.92 -34.62 13.98
N ALA A 185 -9.62 -34.94 13.84
CA ALA A 185 -8.64 -34.09 13.16
C ALA A 185 -9.03 -33.77 11.71
N GLY A 186 -9.57 -34.75 10.97
CA GLY A 186 -10.04 -34.53 9.60
C GLY A 186 -11.31 -33.67 9.52
N ILE A 187 -12.23 -33.83 10.47
CA ILE A 187 -13.45 -33.01 10.56
C ILE A 187 -13.10 -31.58 10.96
N TYR A 188 -12.19 -31.43 11.94
CA TYR A 188 -11.66 -30.16 12.41
C TYR A 188 -11.06 -29.33 11.26
N LEU A 189 -10.23 -29.94 10.41
CA LEU A 189 -9.66 -29.26 9.24
C LEU A 189 -10.72 -28.70 8.27
N ILE A 190 -11.83 -29.43 8.09
CA ILE A 190 -12.90 -29.02 7.18
C ILE A 190 -13.73 -27.90 7.82
N GLU A 191 -14.08 -28.04 9.10
CA GLU A 191 -14.87 -27.05 9.84
C GLU A 191 -14.13 -25.73 9.96
N GLU A 192 -12.90 -25.75 10.48
CA GLU A 192 -12.07 -24.54 10.65
C GLU A 192 -11.73 -23.92 9.31
N GLY A 193 -11.40 -24.72 8.29
CA GLY A 193 -11.13 -24.19 6.95
C GLY A 193 -12.31 -23.41 6.36
N ILE A 194 -13.55 -23.84 6.63
CA ILE A 194 -14.76 -23.11 6.21
C ILE A 194 -14.98 -21.86 7.08
N GLU A 195 -14.87 -21.98 8.40
CA GLU A 195 -15.09 -20.87 9.34
C GLU A 195 -14.05 -19.76 9.12
N GLU A 196 -12.76 -20.08 9.12
CA GLU A 196 -11.65 -19.13 8.91
C GLU A 196 -11.77 -18.42 7.56
N THR A 197 -12.20 -19.13 6.50
CA THR A 197 -12.42 -18.51 5.18
C THR A 197 -13.54 -17.48 5.21
N ILE A 198 -14.66 -17.80 5.86
CA ILE A 198 -15.81 -16.89 5.98
C ILE A 198 -15.44 -15.69 6.84
N GLU A 199 -14.77 -15.91 7.96
CA GLU A 199 -14.35 -14.85 8.88
C GLU A 199 -13.31 -13.92 8.24
N ALA A 200 -12.32 -14.46 7.52
CA ALA A 200 -11.34 -13.67 6.78
C ALA A 200 -12.01 -12.80 5.70
N TYR A 201 -12.93 -13.37 4.90
CA TYR A 201 -13.63 -12.61 3.87
C TYR A 201 -14.51 -11.50 4.48
N ALA A 202 -15.23 -11.80 5.55
CA ALA A 202 -16.05 -10.81 6.27
C ALA A 202 -15.18 -9.70 6.88
N GLY A 203 -14.02 -10.06 7.44
CA GLY A 203 -13.04 -9.13 7.99
C GLY A 203 -12.48 -8.18 6.92
N PHE A 204 -12.05 -8.71 5.78
CA PHE A 204 -11.57 -7.88 4.67
C PHE A 204 -12.67 -6.97 4.13
N TRP A 205 -13.90 -7.48 3.97
CA TRP A 205 -15.02 -6.65 3.54
C TRP A 205 -15.30 -5.50 4.52
N ALA A 206 -15.30 -5.79 5.83
CA ALA A 206 -15.52 -4.78 6.85
C ALA A 206 -14.42 -3.70 6.83
N LEU A 207 -13.15 -4.12 6.66
CA LEU A 207 -12.02 -3.20 6.55
C LEU A 207 -12.09 -2.34 5.27
N ASP A 208 -12.42 -2.96 4.13
CA ASP A 208 -12.62 -2.27 2.85
C ASP A 208 -13.71 -1.21 2.96
N GLU A 209 -14.82 -1.51 3.66
CA GLU A 209 -15.95 -0.59 3.81
C GLU A 209 -15.67 0.54 4.80
N VAL A 210 -15.08 0.23 5.95
CA VAL A 210 -14.89 1.19 7.05
C VAL A 210 -13.69 2.10 6.80
N SER A 211 -12.59 1.51 6.31
CA SER A 211 -11.28 2.17 6.28
C SER A 211 -10.76 2.46 4.88
N ARG A 212 -11.31 1.86 3.82
CA ARG A 212 -10.91 2.10 2.41
C ARG A 212 -9.39 2.18 2.24
N PRO A 213 -8.65 1.09 2.54
CA PRO A 213 -7.20 1.13 2.61
C PRO A 213 -6.57 1.57 1.29
N VAL A 214 -5.48 2.33 1.37
CA VAL A 214 -4.65 2.69 0.22
C VAL A 214 -3.20 2.35 0.52
N ARG A 215 -2.57 1.57 -0.36
CA ARG A 215 -1.17 1.17 -0.21
C ARG A 215 -0.31 1.85 -1.26
N ILE A 216 0.76 2.50 -0.80
CA ILE A 216 1.79 3.11 -1.63
C ILE A 216 3.08 2.31 -1.43
N GLU A 217 3.72 1.94 -2.54
CA GLU A 217 5.10 1.43 -2.55
C GLU A 217 6.03 2.51 -3.07
N ALA A 218 7.20 2.63 -2.48
CA ALA A 218 8.19 3.62 -2.88
C ALA A 218 9.61 3.07 -2.79
N GLU A 219 10.48 3.59 -3.64
CA GLU A 219 11.92 3.31 -3.64
C GLU A 219 12.72 4.58 -3.87
N LEU A 220 13.87 4.65 -3.21
CA LEU A 220 14.83 5.74 -3.31
C LEU A 220 16.07 5.25 -4.04
N ILE A 221 16.46 5.97 -5.08
CA ILE A 221 17.64 5.68 -5.88
C ILE A 221 18.59 6.88 -5.79
N THR A 222 19.87 6.63 -5.56
CA THR A 222 20.91 7.67 -5.60
C THR A 222 21.34 7.91 -7.04
N LEU A 223 21.27 9.15 -7.49
CA LEU A 223 21.44 9.46 -8.91
C LEU A 223 22.90 9.47 -9.37
N ASN A 224 23.84 9.68 -8.44
CA ASN A 224 25.27 9.61 -8.70
C ASN A 224 25.82 8.20 -8.95
N THR A 225 25.15 7.16 -8.43
CA THR A 225 25.60 5.76 -8.57
C THR A 225 24.56 4.85 -9.24
N GLY A 226 23.30 5.28 -9.31
CA GLY A 226 22.18 4.45 -9.75
C GLY A 226 21.80 3.34 -8.76
N THR A 227 22.26 3.42 -7.51
CA THR A 227 21.98 2.37 -6.52
C THR A 227 20.67 2.65 -5.78
N GLN A 228 19.89 1.60 -5.56
CA GLN A 228 18.69 1.65 -4.72
C GLN A 228 19.14 1.74 -3.25
N ALA A 229 18.97 2.90 -2.64
CA ALA A 229 19.34 3.16 -1.25
C ALA A 229 18.25 2.73 -0.26
N TRP A 230 16.99 2.72 -0.70
CA TRP A 230 15.85 2.38 0.16
C TRP A 230 14.65 1.90 -0.66
N LYS A 231 13.83 1.04 -0.06
CA LYS A 231 12.53 0.65 -0.60
C LYS A 231 11.61 0.27 0.54
N SER A 232 10.38 0.76 0.51
CA SER A 232 9.37 0.44 1.49
C SER A 232 7.97 0.54 0.90
N SER A 233 6.99 0.31 1.76
CA SER A 233 5.58 0.42 1.47
C SER A 233 4.84 0.90 2.71
N ALA A 234 3.83 1.73 2.55
CA ALA A 234 2.93 2.09 3.64
C ALA A 234 1.48 1.93 3.21
N THR A 235 0.65 1.58 4.19
CA THR A 235 -0.80 1.51 4.01
C THR A 235 -1.44 2.57 4.91
N GLY A 236 -2.19 3.45 4.29
CA GLY A 236 -3.07 4.40 4.95
C GLY A 236 -4.48 3.84 5.04
N LEU A 237 -5.16 4.20 6.11
CA LEU A 237 -6.52 3.84 6.47
C LEU A 237 -7.28 5.13 6.75
N SER A 238 -8.45 5.30 6.16
CA SER A 238 -9.35 6.34 6.64
C SER A 238 -9.84 6.02 8.06
N ASP A 239 -10.30 7.05 8.77
CA ASP A 239 -10.88 6.97 10.12
C ASP A 239 -11.79 5.76 10.31
N VAL A 240 -11.76 5.10 11.47
CA VAL A 240 -12.40 3.78 11.69
C VAL A 240 -13.76 3.94 12.39
N GLY A 241 -14.74 4.42 11.64
CA GLY A 241 -16.13 4.54 12.14
C GLY A 241 -16.92 3.24 11.98
N LEU A 242 -17.05 2.43 13.04
CA LEU A 242 -17.83 1.17 12.99
C LEU A 242 -19.30 1.35 12.58
N THR A 243 -19.87 2.54 12.81
CA THR A 243 -21.24 2.88 12.35
C THR A 243 -21.39 2.78 10.82
N ARG A 244 -20.30 2.79 10.07
CA ARG A 244 -20.28 2.66 8.60
C ARG A 244 -20.67 1.27 8.10
N LEU A 245 -20.50 0.22 8.91
CA LEU A 245 -20.91 -1.14 8.53
C LEU A 245 -22.43 -1.28 8.37
N VAL A 246 -23.20 -0.37 8.99
CA VAL A 246 -24.67 -0.48 9.07
C VAL A 246 -25.41 0.69 8.42
N ARG A 247 -24.69 1.67 7.84
CA ARG A 247 -25.29 2.81 7.14
C ARG A 247 -24.79 2.92 5.72
N LYS A 248 -25.60 3.55 4.87
CA LYS A 248 -25.16 3.92 3.52
C LYS A 248 -24.10 5.01 3.60
N VAL A 249 -22.96 4.79 2.96
CA VAL A 249 -21.89 5.77 2.76
C VAL A 249 -22.09 6.41 1.39
N SER A 250 -22.10 7.75 1.34
CA SER A 250 -22.27 8.48 0.07
C SER A 250 -21.01 8.39 -0.79
N ALA A 251 -21.13 8.63 -2.10
CA ALA A 251 -19.96 8.66 -2.98
C ALA A 251 -18.93 9.72 -2.56
N ALA A 252 -19.40 10.90 -2.11
CA ALA A 252 -18.54 11.97 -1.61
C ALA A 252 -17.77 11.56 -0.33
N GLU A 253 -18.44 10.86 0.60
CA GLU A 253 -17.77 10.36 1.79
C GLU A 253 -16.73 9.29 1.44
N ARG A 254 -17.03 8.37 0.52
CA ARG A 254 -16.04 7.39 0.03
C ARG A 254 -14.82 8.05 -0.60
N ALA A 255 -15.03 9.10 -1.41
CA ALA A 255 -13.93 9.85 -1.99
C ALA A 255 -13.08 10.55 -0.91
N ALA A 256 -13.71 11.12 0.12
CA ALA A 256 -13.01 11.71 1.26
C ALA A 256 -12.19 10.68 2.05
N GLN A 257 -12.72 9.47 2.24
CA GLN A 257 -12.00 8.36 2.86
C GLN A 257 -10.74 7.99 2.07
N LEU A 258 -10.87 7.80 0.75
CA LEU A 258 -9.72 7.49 -0.12
C LEU A 258 -8.67 8.59 -0.08
N ASN A 259 -9.08 9.86 -0.11
CA ASN A 259 -8.17 11.00 0.01
C ASN A 259 -7.41 11.00 1.35
N SER A 260 -8.10 10.68 2.45
CA SER A 260 -7.49 10.56 3.78
C SER A 260 -6.51 9.40 3.85
N ALA A 261 -6.85 8.25 3.27
CA ALA A 261 -5.97 7.08 3.22
C ALA A 261 -4.73 7.33 2.37
N ILE A 262 -4.84 8.04 1.24
CA ILE A 262 -3.69 8.48 0.43
C ILE A 262 -2.76 9.38 1.26
N GLN A 263 -3.32 10.38 1.95
CA GLN A 263 -2.53 11.29 2.78
C GLN A 263 -1.77 10.54 3.87
N GLU A 264 -2.44 9.67 4.62
CA GLU A 264 -1.78 8.91 5.69
C GLU A 264 -0.69 7.97 5.14
N ALA A 265 -0.94 7.31 3.99
CA ALA A 265 0.05 6.46 3.33
C ALA A 265 1.29 7.27 2.90
N ALA A 266 1.08 8.44 2.31
CA ALA A 266 2.15 9.35 1.87
C ALA A 266 2.99 9.84 3.07
N GLU A 267 2.34 10.30 4.13
CA GLU A 267 3.02 10.77 5.36
C GLU A 267 3.85 9.65 6.00
N LYS A 268 3.32 8.42 6.05
CA LYS A 268 4.06 7.25 6.56
C LYS A 268 5.27 6.89 5.71
N ILE A 269 5.13 6.87 4.37
CA ILE A 269 6.25 6.61 3.44
C ILE A 269 7.39 7.59 3.71
N VAL A 270 7.09 8.88 3.79
CA VAL A 270 8.10 9.92 3.98
C VAL A 270 8.70 9.84 5.38
N SER A 271 7.89 9.60 6.41
CA SER A 271 8.38 9.42 7.78
C SER A 271 9.35 8.24 7.90
N ASP A 272 9.06 7.12 7.22
CA ASP A 272 9.95 5.97 7.19
C ASP A 272 11.23 6.24 6.40
N LEU A 273 11.16 7.00 5.32
CA LEU A 273 12.33 7.46 4.57
C LEU A 273 13.21 8.37 5.44
N GLN A 274 12.63 9.30 6.19
CA GLN A 274 13.37 10.23 7.05
C GLN A 274 14.24 9.51 8.09
N LYS A 275 13.80 8.34 8.57
CA LYS A 275 14.55 7.52 9.55
C LYS A 275 15.85 6.94 8.97
N VAL A 276 15.94 6.82 7.65
CA VAL A 276 17.11 6.21 6.97
C VAL A 276 17.95 7.23 6.21
N LEU A 277 17.45 8.46 6.01
CA LEU A 277 18.24 9.54 5.44
C LEU A 277 19.41 9.89 6.38
N PRO A 278 20.56 10.33 5.84
CA PRO A 278 21.65 10.85 6.67
C PRO A 278 21.13 11.97 7.57
N GLN A 279 21.73 12.16 8.75
CA GLN A 279 21.41 13.36 9.51
C GLN A 279 22.05 14.58 8.87
N ARG A 280 21.31 15.69 8.82
CA ARG A 280 21.86 16.97 8.43
C ARG A 280 22.88 17.39 9.49
N THR A 281 24.17 17.21 9.20
CA THR A 281 25.24 17.81 10.02
C THR A 281 25.04 19.31 10.01
N LYS A 282 24.71 19.89 11.17
CA LYS A 282 24.69 21.35 11.32
C LYS A 282 26.11 21.82 11.04
N ALA A 283 26.25 22.72 10.06
CA ALA A 283 27.49 23.46 9.89
C ALA A 283 27.70 24.28 11.17
N GLU A 284 28.82 24.05 11.85
CA GLU A 284 29.32 24.91 12.93
C GLU A 284 29.71 26.29 12.39
#